data_AF-A0A954TH87-F1
#
_entry.id   AF-A0A954TH87-F1
#
_cell.length_a   1.000
_cell.length_b   1.000
_cell.length_c   1.000
_cell.angle_alpha   90.00
_cell.angle_beta   90.00
_cell.angle_gamma   90.00
#
_symmetry.space_group_name_H-M   'P 1'
#
loop_
_entity.id
_entity.type
_entity.pdbx_description
1 polymer ?
#
loop_
_entity_poly.entity_id
_entity_poly.type
_entity_poly.pdbx_seq_one_letter_code
_entity_poly.pdbx_strand_id
1 'polypeptide(L)' 'FQGMFEQNILTFNPGWNSDAQRLEAFTDVRELQRQLKAQGLELQTEADETSHGPASFSVLDPDGNMILVDQHV' A
#
# COMPACT_ATOMS: atom_id res chain seq x y z
N PHE A 1 5.86 7.68 -13.43
CA PHE A 1 6.66 6.88 -12.49
C PHE A 1 8.11 6.66 -12.89
N GLN A 2 8.65 7.33 -13.93
CA GLN A 2 10.08 7.16 -14.26
C GLN A 2 10.91 8.14 -13.42
N GLY A 3 11.77 7.61 -12.55
CA GLY A 3 12.75 8.40 -11.77
C GLY A 3 12.39 8.76 -10.33
N MET A 4 11.29 8.25 -9.76
CA MET A 4 10.97 8.51 -8.34
C MET A 4 11.52 7.47 -7.35
N PHE A 5 11.98 6.31 -7.82
CA PHE A 5 12.43 5.23 -6.96
C PHE A 5 13.70 4.58 -7.52
N GLU A 6 14.75 4.51 -6.70
CA GLU A 6 16.07 3.95 -7.06
C GLU A 6 16.09 2.42 -7.08
N GLN A 7 15.06 1.78 -6.53
CA GLN A 7 14.89 0.33 -6.45
C GLN A 7 13.53 -0.08 -7.02
N ASN A 8 13.41 -1.35 -7.43
CA ASN A 8 12.12 -1.90 -7.87
C ASN A 8 11.08 -1.74 -6.75
N ILE A 9 9.95 -1.14 -7.08
CA ILE A 9 8.81 -1.05 -6.17
C ILE A 9 7.65 -1.84 -6.76
N LEU A 10 7.10 -2.75 -5.96
CA LEU A 10 5.83 -3.40 -6.26
C LEU A 10 4.71 -2.56 -5.65
N THR A 11 3.91 -1.94 -6.51
CA THR A 11 2.77 -1.13 -6.07
C THR A 11 1.48 -1.94 -6.13
N PHE A 12 0.78 -2.00 -5.00
CA PHE A 12 -0.60 -2.47 -4.92
C PHE A 12 -1.52 -1.27 -4.76
N ASN A 13 -2.55 -1.17 -5.61
CA ASN A 13 -3.49 -0.06 -5.56
C ASN A 13 -4.88 -0.58 -5.16
N PRO A 14 -5.21 -0.65 -3.85
CA PRO A 14 -6.54 -1.02 -3.40
C PRO A 14 -7.60 -0.14 -4.07
N GLY A 15 -8.69 -0.79 -4.49
CA GLY A 15 -9.79 -0.11 -5.16
C GLY A 15 -9.64 0.00 -6.67
N TRP A 16 -8.52 -0.43 -7.27
CA TRP A 16 -8.39 -0.56 -8.74
C TRP A 16 -8.21 -2.02 -9.18
N ASN A 17 -8.79 -2.38 -10.32
CA ASN A 17 -8.48 -3.63 -11.02
C ASN A 17 -7.22 -3.49 -11.91
N SER A 18 -6.83 -4.57 -12.59
CA SER A 18 -5.67 -4.59 -13.50
C SER A 18 -5.76 -3.59 -14.66
N ASP A 19 -6.97 -3.11 -14.98
CA ASP A 19 -7.23 -2.10 -16.02
C ASP A 19 -7.32 -0.67 -15.44
N ALA A 20 -6.91 -0.46 -14.19
CA ALA A 20 -6.98 0.81 -13.45
C ALA A 20 -8.41 1.36 -13.28
N GLN A 21 -9.43 0.49 -13.27
CA GLN A 21 -10.82 0.87 -13.04
C GLN A 21 -11.18 0.73 -11.56
N ARG A 22 -12.01 1.65 -11.06
CA ARG A 22 -12.49 1.62 -9.67
C ARG A 22 -13.36 0.38 -9.40
N LEU A 23 -13.06 -0.30 -8.31
CA LEU A 23 -13.86 -1.38 -7.74
C LEU A 23 -14.95 -0.79 -6.84
N GLU A 24 -16.12 -1.43 -6.83
CA GLU A 24 -17.25 -1.03 -5.97
C GLU A 24 -16.95 -1.24 -4.48
N ALA A 25 -16.12 -2.24 -4.17
CA ALA A 25 -15.69 -2.56 -2.81
C ALA A 25 -14.22 -2.99 -2.82
N PHE A 26 -13.48 -2.51 -1.82
CA PHE A 26 -12.09 -2.87 -1.56
C PHE A 26 -11.78 -2.64 -0.08
N THR A 27 -10.74 -3.29 0.42
CA THR A 27 -10.26 -3.10 1.80
C THR A 27 -9.47 -1.80 1.89
N ASP A 28 -9.80 -0.95 2.87
CA ASP A 28 -9.05 0.29 3.11
C ASP A 28 -7.60 -0.02 3.50
N VAL A 29 -6.68 0.80 3.00
CA VAL A 29 -5.23 0.65 3.24
C VAL A 29 -4.87 0.65 4.73
N ARG A 30 -5.63 1.33 5.59
CA ARG A 30 -5.45 1.34 7.05
C ARG A 30 -5.84 0.00 7.68
N GLU A 31 -6.85 -0.67 7.13
CA GLU A 31 -7.22 -2.01 7.57
C GLU A 31 -6.16 -3.04 7.17
N LEU A 32 -5.64 -2.96 5.94
CA LEU A 32 -4.52 -3.80 5.50
C LEU A 32 -3.28 -3.60 6.38
N GLN A 33 -2.91 -2.34 6.66
CA GLN A 33 -1.82 -2.01 7.60
C GLN A 33 -2.02 -2.69 8.95
N ARG A 34 -3.20 -2.59 9.57
CA ARG A 34 -3.48 -3.22 10.87
C ARG A 34 -3.34 -4.74 10.83
N GLN A 35 -3.84 -5.37 9.76
CA GLN A 35 -3.72 -6.82 9.58
C GLN A 35 -2.26 -7.26 9.46
N LEU A 36 -1.44 -6.54 8.69
CA LEU A 36 -0.02 -6.84 8.52
C LEU A 36 0.77 -6.63 9.81
N LYS A 37 0.52 -5.52 10.54
CA LYS A 37 1.14 -5.26 11.85
C LYS A 37 0.77 -6.35 12.87
N ALA A 38 -0.48 -6.81 12.88
CA ALA A 38 -0.91 -7.90 13.76
C ALA A 38 -0.24 -9.24 13.44
N GLN A 39 0.21 -9.44 12.20
CA GLN A 39 1.01 -10.60 11.79
C GLN A 39 2.50 -10.45 12.09
N GLY A 40 2.91 -9.34 12.72
CA GLY A 40 4.31 -9.07 13.09
C GLY A 40 5.16 -8.49 11.97
N LEU A 41 4.53 -7.98 10.91
CA LEU A 41 5.24 -7.33 9.81
C LEU A 41 5.62 -5.89 10.20
N GLU A 42 6.89 -5.53 10.00
CA GLU A 42 7.39 -4.17 10.24
C GLU A 42 7.17 -3.30 9.00
N LEU A 43 6.42 -2.21 9.16
CA LEU A 43 6.17 -1.26 8.09
C LEU A 43 7.25 -0.18 8.06
N GLN A 44 7.68 0.20 6.86
CA GLN A 44 8.68 1.25 6.65
C GLN A 44 8.03 2.64 6.73
N THR A 45 6.81 2.76 6.23
CA THR A 45 5.94 3.93 6.41
C THR A 45 4.55 3.44 6.79
N GLU A 46 3.78 4.29 7.46
CA GLU A 46 2.42 3.97 7.89
C GLU A 46 1.44 5.02 7.36
N ALA A 47 0.24 4.58 7.01
CA ALA A 47 -0.89 5.45 6.74
C ALA A 47 -1.42 6.05 8.05
N ASP A 48 -1.80 7.34 8.03
CA ASP A 48 -2.47 7.98 9.16
C ASP A 48 -3.87 7.39 9.36
N GLU A 49 -4.06 6.64 10.46
CA GLU A 49 -5.31 5.96 10.78
C GLU A 49 -6.48 6.89 11.09
N THR A 50 -6.22 8.18 11.34
CA THR A 50 -7.25 9.19 11.61
C THR A 50 -7.72 9.93 10.35
N SER A 51 -6.94 9.82 9.27
CA SER A 51 -7.26 10.45 7.99
C SER A 51 -8.27 9.61 7.18
N HIS A 52 -8.88 10.25 6.17
CA HIS A 52 -9.83 9.59 5.25
C HIS A 52 -9.43 9.87 3.80
N GLY A 53 -9.82 8.98 2.89
CA GLY A 53 -9.43 9.07 1.48
C GLY A 53 -8.01 8.57 1.24
N PRO A 54 -7.30 9.13 0.23
CA PRO A 54 -6.03 8.61 -0.24
C PRO A 54 -4.98 8.47 0.87
N ALA A 55 -4.32 7.33 0.89
CA ALA A 55 -3.25 7.03 1.84
C ALA A 55 -2.40 5.87 1.34
N SER A 56 -1.19 5.76 1.89
CA SER A 56 -0.27 4.69 1.52
C SER A 56 0.58 4.25 2.71
N PHE A 57 1.09 3.02 2.63
CA PHE A 57 2.13 2.51 3.51
C PHE A 57 3.11 1.68 2.67
N SER A 58 4.32 1.47 3.18
CA SER A 58 5.29 0.60 2.53
C SER A 58 5.90 -0.41 3.48
N VAL A 59 6.34 -1.53 2.91
CA VAL A 59 6.97 -2.64 3.63
C VAL A 59 8.12 -3.21 2.82
N LEU A 60 9.11 -3.76 3.51
CA LEU A 60 10.20 -4.48 2.88
C LEU A 60 9.88 -5.98 2.91
N ASP A 61 9.97 -6.65 1.77
CA ASP A 61 9.91 -8.10 1.73
C ASP A 61 11.24 -8.75 2.21
N PRO A 62 11.27 -10.06 2.48
CA PRO A 62 12.50 -10.74 2.91
C PRO A 62 13.66 -10.70 1.90
N ASP A 63 13.36 -10.45 0.61
CA ASP A 63 14.35 -10.35 -0.46
C ASP A 63 14.89 -8.91 -0.62
N GLY A 64 14.35 -7.96 0.17
CA GLY A 64 14.75 -6.55 0.16
C GLY A 64 14.02 -5.69 -0.86
N ASN A 65 12.94 -6.17 -1.48
CA ASN A 65 12.12 -5.33 -2.36
C ASN A 65 11.17 -4.47 -1.56
N MET A 66 11.06 -3.20 -1.96
CA MET A 66 10.08 -2.30 -1.39
C MET A 66 8.71 -2.58 -2.00
N ILE A 67 7.72 -2.86 -1.16
CA ILE A 67 6.31 -2.97 -1.54
C ILE A 67 5.60 -1.71 -1.08
N LEU A 68 4.95 -1.01 -2.00
CA LEU A 68 4.12 0.15 -1.71
C LEU A 68 2.65 -0.23 -1.87
N VAL A 69 1.84 0.03 -0.86
CA VAL A 69 0.38 -0.08 -0.98
C VAL A 69 -0.17 1.34 -1.03
N ASP A 70 -0.74 1.74 -2.17
CA ASP A 70 -1.15 3.12 -2.46
C ASP A 70 -2.63 3.19 -2.83
N GLN A 71 -3.45 3.73 -1.92
CA GLN A 71 -4.88 3.94 -2.14
C GLN A 71 -5.10 5.34 -2.73
N HIS A 72 -5.68 5.42 -3.92
CA HIS A 72 -5.93 6.66 -4.65
C HIS A 72 -7.39 7.16 -4.58
N VAL A 73 -8.29 6.44 -3.93
CA VAL A 73 -9.74 6.67 -3.94
C VAL A 73 -10.32 6.87 -2.55
#